data_AF-A0A8C2AAL4-F1
#
_entry.id   AF-A0A8C2AAL4-F1
#
_cell.length_a   1.000
_cell.length_b   1.000
_cell.length_c   1.000
_cell.angle_alpha   90.00
_cell.angle_beta   90.00
_cell.angle_gamma   90.00
#
_symmetry.space_group_name_H-M   'P 1'
#
loop_
_entity.id
_entity.type
_entity.pdbx_description
1 polymer ?
#
loop_
_entity_poly.entity_id
_entity_poly.type
_entity_poly.pdbx_seq_one_letter_code
_entity_poly.pdbx_strand_id
1 'polypeptide(L)'
;MMSKCLASYVYILLISLIFPHVFADNAVGDSPHRRFEYKYSFKGPHLTQSDGRIPFWIHTGNAIPSSDQIRITPSLRSQKGSVWTKSPVSFEHWEAEVAFRVSGRGRMGADGLAIWFTAGQGLEGPVYGAADQWNGVGIFFDSFDNDGKKNNPAVLVVGNNGKLFYDHQNDGTTQSLGTCLRDFRNKPYPVRAKITYYQKSLTVFINNGFTPDKDDYEFCTRVENMIIPDTGYFGISAATGGLADDHDVLSFLVFRLAEPGQNLPPPEKEIPKEEKDKYQEEFENFQQELDKRKEEFQKEHPDVQGQPIEDLFESVNDQEIRQVFEGQNRIHLEIKQLNKQLAMILDEQRRYVSVITEEISKRSSQAQSGQAPTHEMETIINTQQEVLRNLNEVRDSLSGSLKQLAMGQQQGNAGGLGSYETVQHFNDIKEHLHVVKRSIEHIIQKNVKVKCPELPPLTACLSTTHFVIFIVVQSLLFFGYIMYKSQQEAAAKKFF
;
A
#
# COMPACT_ATOMS: atom_id res chain seq x y z
N MET A 1 -33.49 36.36 29.10
CA MET A 1 -32.44 35.49 28.53
C MET A 1 -33.01 34.30 27.76
N MET A 2 -34.05 33.60 28.26
CA MET A 2 -34.78 32.52 27.54
C MET A 2 -35.34 32.93 26.17
N SER A 3 -35.86 34.15 26.01
CA SER A 3 -36.46 34.61 24.74
C SER A 3 -35.43 34.76 23.60
N LYS A 4 -34.16 35.02 23.90
CA LYS A 4 -33.10 35.10 22.88
C LYS A 4 -32.60 33.72 22.42
N CYS A 5 -32.63 32.71 23.30
CA CYS A 5 -32.34 31.33 22.91
C CYS A 5 -33.43 30.75 22.00
N LEU A 6 -34.70 30.98 22.33
CA LEU A 6 -35.83 30.50 21.52
C LEU A 6 -35.81 31.06 20.08
N ALA A 7 -35.45 32.33 19.91
CA ALA A 7 -35.32 32.95 18.59
C ALA A 7 -34.16 32.35 17.77
N SER A 8 -33.05 31.99 18.42
CA SER A 8 -31.89 31.35 17.78
C SER A 8 -32.22 29.92 17.29
N TYR A 9 -32.96 29.15 18.11
CA TYR A 9 -33.39 27.81 17.74
C TYR A 9 -34.40 27.80 16.59
N VAL A 10 -35.31 28.79 16.53
CA VAL A 10 -36.26 28.94 15.40
C VAL A 10 -35.52 29.29 14.10
N TYR A 11 -34.46 30.11 14.17
CA TYR A 11 -33.63 30.41 13.01
C TYR A 11 -32.86 29.18 12.50
N ILE A 12 -32.32 28.36 13.40
CA ILE A 12 -31.60 27.13 13.03
C ILE A 12 -32.55 26.09 12.42
N LEU A 13 -33.79 26.00 12.93
CA LEU A 13 -34.84 25.13 12.39
C LEU A 13 -35.35 25.61 11.02
N LEU A 14 -35.43 26.92 10.80
CA LEU A 14 -35.77 27.50 9.49
C LEU A 14 -34.64 27.29 8.47
N ILE A 15 -33.38 27.40 8.87
CA ILE A 15 -32.22 27.14 8.00
C ILE A 15 -32.15 25.65 7.62
N SER A 16 -32.46 24.73 8.54
CA SER A 16 -32.46 23.28 8.25
C SER A 16 -33.62 22.84 7.36
N LEU A 17 -34.76 23.54 7.39
CA LEU A 17 -35.90 23.27 6.53
C LEU A 17 -35.77 23.87 5.12
N ILE A 18 -34.98 24.94 4.95
CA ILE A 18 -34.79 25.62 3.65
C ILE A 18 -33.60 25.04 2.86
N PHE A 19 -32.63 24.38 3.52
CA PHE A 19 -31.47 23.77 2.88
C PHE A 19 -31.31 22.26 3.20
N PRO A 20 -32.20 21.38 2.71
CA PRO A 20 -31.98 19.93 2.81
C PRO A 20 -30.81 19.44 1.93
N HIS A 21 -30.17 20.30 1.13
CA HIS A 21 -29.15 19.92 0.15
C HIS A 21 -27.74 20.49 0.38
N VAL A 22 -27.43 21.11 1.52
CA VAL A 22 -26.10 21.76 1.71
C VAL A 22 -25.15 21.00 2.65
N PHE A 23 -25.58 19.89 3.28
CA PHE A 23 -24.72 19.11 4.19
C PHE A 23 -24.62 17.62 3.84
N ALA A 24 -24.74 17.28 2.56
CA ALA A 24 -24.54 15.92 2.06
C ALA A 24 -23.53 15.86 0.90
N ASP A 25 -22.45 16.65 0.98
CA ASP A 25 -21.19 16.32 0.31
C ASP A 25 -20.13 16.16 1.40
N ASN A 26 -20.22 15.04 2.13
CA ASN A 26 -19.01 14.44 2.64
C ASN A 26 -18.22 14.00 1.40
N ALA A 27 -17.28 14.83 0.96
CA ALA A 27 -16.22 14.42 0.06
C ALA A 27 -15.40 13.33 0.77
N VAL A 28 -15.91 12.11 0.73
CA VAL A 28 -15.06 10.93 0.58
C VAL A 28 -14.20 11.27 -0.62
N GLY A 29 -12.90 11.45 -0.44
CA GLY A 29 -11.99 11.71 -1.54
C GLY A 29 -12.19 10.61 -2.56
N ASP A 30 -12.87 10.95 -3.65
CA ASP A 30 -13.34 9.97 -4.62
C ASP A 30 -12.08 9.39 -5.28
N SER A 31 -11.79 8.13 -5.01
CA SER A 31 -10.61 7.48 -5.56
C SER A 31 -10.75 7.45 -7.09
N PRO A 32 -9.68 7.72 -7.87
CA PRO A 32 -9.78 7.75 -9.32
C PRO A 32 -10.33 6.42 -9.83
N HIS A 33 -11.27 6.48 -10.78
CA HIS A 33 -11.89 5.28 -11.32
C HIS A 33 -10.85 4.46 -12.09
N ARG A 34 -10.74 3.17 -11.78
CA ARG A 34 -9.77 2.24 -12.36
C ARG A 34 -10.44 1.39 -13.44
N ARG A 35 -9.90 1.36 -14.66
CA ARG A 35 -10.31 0.43 -15.73
C ARG A 35 -9.17 -0.48 -16.11
N PHE A 36 -9.38 -1.78 -16.04
CA PHE A 36 -8.40 -2.78 -16.45
C PHE A 36 -8.18 -2.78 -17.97
N GLU A 37 -6.92 -2.85 -18.40
CA GLU A 37 -6.50 -2.78 -19.80
C GLU A 37 -5.79 -4.08 -20.23
N TYR A 38 -6.57 -5.03 -20.74
CA TYR A 38 -6.09 -6.38 -21.07
C TYR A 38 -4.99 -6.41 -22.14
N LYS A 39 -5.01 -5.47 -23.10
CA LYS A 39 -4.00 -5.39 -24.18
C LYS A 39 -2.59 -5.08 -23.68
N TYR A 40 -2.48 -4.53 -22.46
CA TYR A 40 -1.23 -4.17 -21.82
C TYR A 40 -1.00 -4.96 -20.54
N SER A 41 -1.63 -6.13 -20.43
CA SER A 41 -1.56 -6.98 -19.25
C SER A 41 -1.28 -8.43 -19.59
N PHE A 42 -0.67 -9.18 -18.68
CA PHE A 42 -0.59 -10.64 -18.70
C PHE A 42 -0.66 -11.19 -17.27
N LYS A 43 -1.17 -12.41 -17.11
CA LYS A 43 -1.16 -13.17 -15.84
C LYS A 43 -1.37 -14.66 -16.12
N GLY A 44 -0.88 -15.52 -15.23
CA GLY A 44 -1.29 -16.92 -15.19
C GLY A 44 -2.68 -17.14 -14.55
N PRO A 45 -3.24 -18.35 -14.64
CA PRO A 45 -2.80 -19.47 -15.48
C PRO A 45 -3.09 -19.24 -16.98
N HIS A 46 -2.46 -20.03 -17.85
CA HIS A 46 -2.53 -19.93 -19.33
C HIS A 46 -1.98 -18.63 -19.92
N LEU A 47 -0.88 -18.14 -19.33
CA LEU A 47 -0.17 -16.95 -19.80
C LEU A 47 0.31 -17.08 -21.25
N THR A 48 0.75 -18.28 -21.63
CA THR A 48 1.27 -18.59 -22.96
C THR A 48 0.24 -19.29 -23.84
N GLN A 49 0.24 -18.93 -25.12
CA GLN A 49 -0.47 -19.66 -26.15
C GLN A 49 0.27 -20.98 -26.49
N SER A 50 -0.39 -21.87 -27.22
CA SER A 50 0.20 -23.15 -27.66
C SER A 50 1.45 -22.99 -28.53
N ASP A 51 1.67 -21.81 -29.12
CA ASP A 51 2.86 -21.45 -29.90
C ASP A 51 3.99 -20.83 -29.04
N GLY A 52 3.83 -20.78 -27.71
CA GLY A 52 4.79 -20.21 -26.77
C GLY A 52 4.80 -18.68 -26.72
N ARG A 53 3.88 -18.00 -27.44
CA ARG A 53 3.78 -16.54 -27.43
C ARG A 53 2.92 -16.05 -26.28
N ILE A 54 3.22 -14.82 -25.84
CA ILE A 54 2.40 -14.09 -24.88
C ILE A 54 1.46 -13.18 -25.70
N PRO A 55 0.13 -13.26 -25.53
CA PRO A 55 -0.80 -12.37 -26.21
C PRO A 55 -0.42 -10.91 -25.96
N PHE A 56 -0.41 -10.06 -27.00
CA PHE A 56 -0.08 -8.62 -26.92
C PHE A 56 1.33 -8.23 -26.45
N TRP A 57 2.17 -9.19 -26.04
CA TRP A 57 3.53 -8.93 -25.58
C TRP A 57 4.57 -9.64 -26.47
N ILE A 58 5.77 -9.08 -26.53
CA ILE A 58 6.97 -9.68 -27.13
C ILE A 58 7.97 -9.97 -26.03
N HIS A 59 8.63 -11.12 -26.09
CA HIS A 59 9.74 -11.47 -25.21
C HIS A 59 11.01 -11.65 -26.05
N THR A 60 12.15 -11.29 -25.48
CA THR A 60 13.46 -11.32 -26.15
C THR A 60 14.55 -11.81 -25.19
N GLY A 61 15.71 -12.14 -25.75
CA GLY A 61 16.86 -12.64 -24.99
C GLY A 61 16.58 -14.00 -24.37
N ASN A 62 16.89 -14.13 -23.08
CA ASN A 62 16.77 -15.36 -22.29
C ASN A 62 15.43 -15.49 -21.57
N ALA A 63 14.43 -14.67 -21.91
CA ALA A 63 13.10 -14.75 -21.32
C ALA A 63 12.39 -16.04 -21.77
N ILE A 64 11.90 -16.83 -20.80
CA ILE A 64 11.23 -18.11 -21.00
C ILE A 64 9.81 -18.01 -20.42
N PRO A 65 8.79 -17.80 -21.28
CA PRO A 65 7.40 -17.82 -20.86
C PRO A 65 6.92 -19.25 -20.52
N SER A 66 6.20 -19.41 -19.41
CA SER A 66 5.48 -20.64 -19.03
C SER A 66 3.97 -20.37 -18.95
N SER A 67 3.19 -21.34 -18.47
CA SER A 67 1.73 -21.18 -18.32
C SER A 67 1.35 -20.27 -17.15
N ASP A 68 2.20 -20.18 -16.13
CA ASP A 68 1.94 -19.57 -14.83
C ASP A 68 2.78 -18.30 -14.59
N GLN A 69 3.96 -18.20 -15.20
CA GLN A 69 4.88 -17.09 -15.04
C GLN A 69 5.75 -16.88 -16.29
N ILE A 70 6.58 -15.85 -16.28
CA ILE A 70 7.65 -15.68 -17.26
C ILE A 70 8.95 -15.57 -16.48
N ARG A 71 9.87 -16.50 -16.72
CA ARG A 71 11.24 -16.38 -16.23
C ARG A 71 12.00 -15.45 -17.15
N ILE A 72 12.24 -14.22 -16.72
CA ILE A 72 12.93 -13.22 -17.54
C ILE A 72 14.40 -13.58 -17.69
N THR A 73 15.04 -14.00 -16.60
CA THR A 73 16.38 -14.59 -16.64
C THR A 73 16.47 -15.75 -15.65
N PRO A 74 17.07 -16.88 -16.04
CA PRO A 74 17.38 -17.94 -15.09
C PRO A 74 18.59 -17.58 -14.22
N SER A 75 18.78 -18.32 -13.13
CA SER A 75 19.97 -18.31 -12.26
C SER A 75 21.25 -18.86 -12.93
N LEU A 76 21.46 -18.48 -14.20
CA LEU A 76 22.68 -18.66 -14.98
C LEU A 76 23.40 -17.32 -15.10
N ARG A 77 24.71 -17.35 -15.28
CA ARG A 77 25.52 -16.12 -15.42
C ARG A 77 25.26 -15.42 -16.75
N SER A 78 25.42 -14.10 -16.75
CA SER A 78 25.44 -13.28 -17.97
C SER A 78 24.18 -13.44 -18.84
N GLN A 79 23.01 -13.53 -18.21
CA GLN A 79 21.73 -13.63 -18.89
C GLN A 79 21.07 -12.27 -18.99
N LYS A 80 20.30 -12.06 -20.05
CA LYS A 80 19.50 -10.86 -20.28
C LYS A 80 18.19 -11.25 -20.91
N GLY A 81 17.09 -10.78 -20.35
CA GLY A 81 15.78 -11.01 -20.94
C GLY A 81 14.90 -9.79 -20.76
N SER A 82 13.93 -9.64 -21.66
CA SER A 82 12.91 -8.62 -21.51
C SER A 82 11.59 -9.04 -22.12
N VAL A 83 10.51 -8.41 -21.64
CA VAL A 83 9.14 -8.60 -22.11
C VAL A 83 8.50 -7.22 -22.25
N TRP A 84 7.99 -6.91 -23.45
CA TRP A 84 7.45 -5.58 -23.79
C TRP A 84 6.09 -5.69 -24.45
N THR A 85 5.23 -4.70 -24.21
CA THR A 85 3.97 -4.54 -24.94
C THR A 85 4.21 -4.35 -26.44
N LYS A 86 3.40 -4.97 -27.30
CA LYS A 86 3.52 -4.85 -28.78
C LYS A 86 3.05 -3.49 -29.30
N SER A 87 2.03 -2.93 -28.67
CA SER A 87 1.39 -1.69 -29.08
C SER A 87 1.69 -0.60 -28.06
N PRO A 88 1.89 0.65 -28.51
CA PRO A 88 2.09 1.74 -27.59
C PRO A 88 0.79 2.09 -26.86
N VAL A 89 0.96 2.58 -25.64
CA VAL A 89 -0.07 3.05 -24.71
C VAL A 89 -0.09 4.56 -24.72
N SER A 90 -1.27 5.16 -24.76
CA SER A 90 -1.49 6.61 -24.66
C SER A 90 -2.48 6.92 -23.53
N PHE A 91 -2.04 6.73 -22.28
CA PHE A 91 -2.84 7.01 -21.08
C PHE A 91 -2.26 8.21 -20.33
N GLU A 92 -3.09 9.22 -20.07
CA GLU A 92 -2.70 10.37 -19.24
C GLU A 92 -2.43 9.96 -17.79
N HIS A 93 -3.24 9.04 -17.27
CA HIS A 93 -3.09 8.47 -15.93
C HIS A 93 -3.21 6.95 -15.99
N TRP A 94 -2.31 6.27 -15.30
CA TRP A 94 -2.23 4.82 -15.32
C TRP A 94 -1.68 4.26 -14.01
N GLU A 95 -1.98 3.00 -13.78
CA GLU A 95 -1.43 2.20 -12.68
C GLU A 95 -0.99 0.84 -13.23
N ALA A 96 0.21 0.42 -12.86
CA ALA A 96 0.74 -0.89 -13.17
C ALA A 96 0.96 -1.67 -11.86
N GLU A 97 0.33 -2.85 -11.77
CA GLU A 97 0.55 -3.81 -10.68
C GLU A 97 1.34 -5.00 -11.23
N VAL A 98 2.56 -5.19 -10.71
CA VAL A 98 3.49 -6.22 -11.17
C VAL A 98 3.79 -7.15 -10.02
N ALA A 99 3.52 -8.45 -10.19
CA ALA A 99 3.83 -9.48 -9.21
C ALA A 99 5.01 -10.32 -9.71
N PHE A 100 6.05 -10.45 -8.90
CA PHE A 100 7.30 -11.10 -9.29
C PHE A 100 7.96 -11.83 -8.12
N ARG A 101 8.94 -12.67 -8.44
CA ARG A 101 9.83 -13.34 -7.50
C ARG A 101 11.26 -13.18 -7.99
N VAL A 102 12.17 -12.85 -7.07
CA VAL A 102 13.62 -12.90 -7.29
C VAL A 102 14.18 -13.93 -6.34
N SER A 103 14.70 -15.02 -6.89
CA SER A 103 15.08 -16.21 -6.12
C SER A 103 16.53 -16.59 -6.38
N GLY A 104 17.29 -16.83 -5.32
CA GLY A 104 18.71 -17.14 -5.41
C GLY A 104 19.19 -17.99 -4.24
N ARG A 105 20.13 -18.91 -4.51
CA ARG A 105 20.70 -19.82 -3.49
C ARG A 105 21.51 -19.12 -2.40
N GLY A 106 22.00 -17.91 -2.67
CA GLY A 106 22.86 -17.15 -1.78
C GLY A 106 22.17 -15.95 -1.12
N ARG A 107 22.76 -15.47 -0.02
CA ARG A 107 22.38 -14.19 0.61
C ARG A 107 22.59 -13.00 -0.33
N MET A 108 23.57 -13.10 -1.24
CA MET A 108 23.79 -12.14 -2.32
C MET A 108 23.29 -12.74 -3.63
N GLY A 109 22.72 -11.88 -4.47
CA GLY A 109 22.25 -12.18 -5.82
C GLY A 109 22.46 -10.97 -6.71
N ALA A 110 22.28 -11.16 -8.02
CA ALA A 110 22.49 -10.12 -9.01
C ALA A 110 21.74 -10.43 -10.32
N ASP A 111 21.51 -9.46 -11.19
CA ASP A 111 21.74 -8.01 -10.98
C ASP A 111 20.44 -7.34 -10.49
N GLY A 112 19.29 -7.85 -10.94
CA GLY A 112 17.98 -7.37 -10.55
C GLY A 112 17.03 -7.33 -11.74
N LEU A 113 15.93 -6.62 -11.57
CA LEU A 113 14.95 -6.39 -12.63
C LEU A 113 14.54 -4.94 -12.73
N ALA A 114 13.97 -4.56 -13.87
CA ALA A 114 13.51 -3.21 -14.15
C ALA A 114 12.11 -3.25 -14.76
N ILE A 115 11.21 -2.38 -14.26
CA ILE A 115 9.89 -2.12 -14.84
C ILE A 115 9.94 -0.79 -15.58
N TRP A 116 9.37 -0.76 -16.78
CA TRP A 116 9.56 0.34 -17.73
C TRP A 116 8.24 0.94 -18.21
N PHE A 117 8.27 2.26 -18.41
CA PHE A 117 7.37 2.97 -19.32
C PHE A 117 8.18 3.93 -20.18
N THR A 118 8.35 3.60 -21.46
CA THR A 118 9.32 4.30 -22.34
C THR A 118 8.78 4.51 -23.76
N ALA A 119 9.19 5.59 -24.43
CA ALA A 119 8.74 5.93 -25.79
C ALA A 119 9.04 4.84 -26.84
N GLY A 120 10.12 4.08 -26.65
CA GLY A 120 10.49 2.95 -27.48
C GLY A 120 10.68 1.68 -26.65
N GLN A 121 10.55 0.52 -27.29
CA GLN A 121 10.82 -0.77 -26.67
C GLN A 121 12.33 -0.93 -26.44
N GLY A 122 12.74 -1.15 -25.20
CA GLY A 122 14.13 -1.42 -24.82
C GLY A 122 14.46 -2.91 -24.91
N LEU A 123 14.38 -3.50 -26.12
CA LEU A 123 14.38 -4.96 -26.31
C LEU A 123 15.61 -5.69 -25.76
N GLU A 124 16.77 -5.06 -25.78
CA GLU A 124 18.01 -5.64 -25.25
C GLU A 124 19.00 -4.52 -24.88
N GLY A 125 19.80 -4.74 -23.84
CA GLY A 125 20.93 -3.87 -23.52
C GLY A 125 21.56 -4.17 -22.15
N PRO A 126 22.40 -3.26 -21.64
CA PRO A 126 23.13 -3.49 -20.39
C PRO A 126 22.33 -3.17 -19.12
N VAL A 127 21.21 -2.42 -19.21
CA VAL A 127 20.50 -1.91 -18.03
C VAL A 127 19.41 -2.89 -17.63
N TYR A 128 19.74 -3.80 -16.70
CA TYR A 128 18.87 -4.92 -16.29
C TYR A 128 18.27 -5.64 -17.50
N GLY A 129 19.07 -5.84 -18.55
CA GLY A 129 18.67 -6.54 -19.78
C GLY A 129 18.03 -5.67 -20.87
N ALA A 130 17.75 -4.39 -20.59
CA ALA A 130 17.18 -3.44 -21.55
C ALA A 130 18.18 -2.37 -22.02
N ALA A 131 17.77 -1.59 -23.02
CA ALA A 131 18.58 -0.54 -23.65
C ALA A 131 19.04 0.55 -22.66
N ASP A 132 20.28 1.02 -22.83
CA ASP A 132 20.93 1.98 -21.92
C ASP A 132 20.41 3.41 -22.06
N GLN A 133 19.85 3.75 -23.22
CA GLN A 133 19.24 5.04 -23.48
C GLN A 133 17.73 4.83 -23.66
N TRP A 134 16.95 5.42 -22.76
CA TRP A 134 15.50 5.42 -22.85
C TRP A 134 14.95 6.83 -22.70
N ASN A 135 13.81 7.08 -23.33
CA ASN A 135 13.01 8.27 -23.10
C ASN A 135 11.75 7.85 -22.32
N GLY A 136 11.68 8.19 -21.03
CA GLY A 136 10.64 7.73 -20.12
C GLY A 136 11.20 7.42 -18.73
N VAL A 137 10.63 6.41 -18.08
CA VAL A 137 10.98 6.01 -16.72
C VAL A 137 11.30 4.53 -16.61
N GLY A 138 12.32 4.22 -15.81
CA GLY A 138 12.62 2.89 -15.30
C GLY A 138 12.47 2.86 -13.77
N ILE A 139 11.83 1.81 -13.25
CA ILE A 139 11.75 1.49 -11.83
C ILE A 139 12.62 0.25 -11.63
N PHE A 140 13.78 0.43 -11.01
CA PHE A 140 14.80 -0.59 -10.86
C PHE A 140 14.70 -1.25 -9.50
N PHE A 141 14.75 -2.57 -9.50
CA PHE A 141 14.82 -3.43 -8.33
C PHE A 141 16.23 -3.99 -8.33
N ASP A 142 17.15 -3.21 -7.76
CA ASP A 142 18.57 -3.52 -7.74
C ASP A 142 18.89 -4.44 -6.58
N SER A 143 19.46 -5.61 -6.88
CA SER A 143 19.78 -6.63 -5.89
C SER A 143 21.25 -6.64 -5.48
N PHE A 144 22.12 -6.08 -6.32
CA PHE A 144 23.56 -6.18 -6.16
C PHE A 144 24.13 -4.80 -5.81
N ASP A 145 25.08 -4.78 -4.88
CA ASP A 145 25.73 -3.56 -4.39
C ASP A 145 27.03 -3.36 -5.19
N ASN A 146 26.96 -2.67 -6.34
CA ASN A 146 28.14 -2.44 -7.17
C ASN A 146 29.08 -1.40 -6.55
N ASP A 147 28.54 -0.47 -5.75
CA ASP A 147 29.28 0.67 -5.20
C ASP A 147 29.82 0.46 -3.77
N GLY A 148 29.46 -0.66 -3.14
CA GLY A 148 29.93 -1.11 -1.84
C GLY A 148 29.36 -0.34 -0.66
N LYS A 149 28.29 0.45 -0.84
CA LYS A 149 27.69 1.27 0.24
C LYS A 149 26.69 0.50 1.11
N LYS A 150 26.46 -0.79 0.84
CA LYS A 150 25.61 -1.69 1.64
C LYS A 150 24.16 -1.22 1.76
N ASN A 151 23.64 -0.67 0.68
CA ASN A 151 22.30 -0.10 0.56
C ASN A 151 21.44 -0.88 -0.46
N ASN A 152 21.69 -2.18 -0.64
CA ASN A 152 20.98 -3.05 -1.57
C ASN A 152 20.43 -4.27 -0.77
N PRO A 153 19.29 -4.87 -1.16
CA PRO A 153 18.49 -4.52 -2.32
C PRO A 153 17.73 -3.19 -2.20
N ALA A 154 17.66 -2.45 -3.31
CA ALA A 154 17.06 -1.13 -3.39
C ALA A 154 16.05 -1.06 -4.53
N VAL A 155 15.03 -0.21 -4.34
CA VAL A 155 14.13 0.20 -5.42
C VAL A 155 14.48 1.63 -5.79
N LEU A 156 14.71 1.90 -7.08
CA LEU A 156 15.08 3.21 -7.60
C LEU A 156 14.15 3.63 -8.73
N VAL A 157 13.82 4.91 -8.80
CA VAL A 157 13.08 5.50 -9.92
C VAL A 157 14.05 6.38 -10.70
N VAL A 158 14.27 6.05 -11.97
CA VAL A 158 15.21 6.76 -12.84
C VAL A 158 14.50 7.23 -14.10
N GLY A 159 14.41 8.55 -14.27
CA GLY A 159 13.91 9.18 -15.48
C GLY A 159 15.03 9.45 -16.47
N ASN A 160 14.77 9.28 -17.76
CA ASN A 160 15.73 9.59 -18.82
C ASN A 160 14.99 10.19 -20.02
N ASN A 161 15.65 11.09 -20.74
CA ASN A 161 15.13 11.78 -21.93
C ASN A 161 15.72 11.24 -23.24
N GLY A 162 16.38 10.08 -23.18
CA GLY A 162 17.06 9.44 -24.29
C GLY A 162 18.53 9.84 -24.46
N LYS A 163 19.10 10.66 -23.56
CA LYS A 163 20.47 11.16 -23.68
C LYS A 163 21.43 10.69 -22.60
N LEU A 164 20.90 10.21 -21.46
CA LEU A 164 21.72 9.75 -20.34
C LEU A 164 22.06 8.27 -20.53
N PHE A 165 23.26 7.88 -20.10
CA PHE A 165 23.66 6.49 -19.93
C PHE A 165 23.54 6.12 -18.45
N TYR A 166 23.06 4.93 -18.14
CA TYR A 166 22.87 4.50 -16.77
C TYR A 166 24.21 4.20 -16.09
N ASP A 167 24.43 4.78 -14.91
CA ASP A 167 25.64 4.55 -14.13
C ASP A 167 25.52 3.29 -13.25
N HIS A 168 25.69 2.12 -13.87
CA HIS A 168 25.62 0.84 -13.19
C HIS A 168 26.77 0.61 -12.17
N GLN A 169 27.87 1.37 -12.25
CA GLN A 169 28.96 1.22 -11.28
C GLN A 169 28.64 1.88 -9.93
N ASN A 170 27.72 2.84 -9.93
CA ASN A 170 27.29 3.57 -8.73
C ASN A 170 25.79 3.35 -8.43
N ASP A 171 25.24 2.21 -8.85
CA ASP A 171 23.83 1.80 -8.69
C ASP A 171 22.82 2.88 -9.12
N GLY A 172 23.18 3.71 -10.10
CA GLY A 172 22.34 4.83 -10.55
C GLY A 172 22.06 5.90 -9.48
N THR A 173 22.80 5.91 -8.36
CA THR A 173 22.52 6.78 -7.20
C THR A 173 22.48 8.27 -7.57
N THR A 174 23.33 8.70 -8.50
CA THR A 174 23.39 10.10 -8.98
C THR A 174 22.26 10.47 -9.93
N GLN A 175 21.55 9.47 -10.46
CA GLN A 175 20.47 9.62 -11.46
C GLN A 175 19.10 9.30 -10.88
N SER A 176 19.04 8.76 -9.66
CA SER A 176 17.82 8.41 -8.96
C SER A 176 16.99 9.65 -8.59
N LEU A 177 15.73 9.65 -9.00
CA LEU A 177 14.74 10.65 -8.64
C LEU A 177 14.02 10.30 -7.32
N GLY A 178 14.09 9.03 -6.91
CA GLY A 178 13.46 8.52 -5.71
C GLY A 178 13.92 7.10 -5.43
N THR A 179 14.12 6.76 -4.16
CA THR A 179 14.60 5.45 -3.74
C THR A 179 13.94 4.98 -2.45
N CYS A 180 13.86 3.67 -2.27
CA CYS A 180 13.63 3.05 -0.96
C CYS A 180 14.44 1.76 -0.83
N LEU A 181 14.78 1.40 0.41
CA LEU A 181 15.42 0.13 0.72
C LEU A 181 14.35 -0.93 0.95
N ARG A 182 14.31 -1.94 0.10
CA ARG A 182 13.39 -3.08 0.21
C ARG A 182 14.13 -4.32 -0.26
N ASP A 183 14.39 -5.21 0.67
CA ASP A 183 14.79 -6.56 0.30
C ASP A 183 13.58 -7.28 -0.30
N PHE A 184 13.63 -7.53 -1.60
CA PHE A 184 12.61 -8.22 -2.39
C PHE A 184 13.03 -9.64 -2.80
N ARG A 185 14.18 -10.13 -2.33
CA ARG A 185 14.70 -11.44 -2.68
C ARG A 185 14.17 -12.52 -1.75
N ASN A 186 14.03 -13.74 -2.26
CA ASN A 186 13.74 -14.95 -1.49
C ASN A 186 12.56 -14.79 -0.51
N LYS A 187 11.49 -14.12 -0.95
CA LYS A 187 10.29 -13.90 -0.14
C LYS A 187 9.33 -15.09 -0.23
N PRO A 188 8.62 -15.44 0.87
CA PRO A 188 7.70 -16.58 0.88
C PRO A 188 6.54 -16.39 -0.09
N TYR A 189 6.02 -15.17 -0.21
CA TYR A 189 4.98 -14.80 -1.17
C TYR A 189 5.56 -13.91 -2.28
N PRO A 190 4.94 -13.88 -3.48
CA PRO A 190 5.35 -12.98 -4.56
C PRO A 190 5.38 -11.52 -4.09
N VAL A 191 6.47 -10.84 -4.38
CA VAL A 191 6.60 -9.39 -4.19
C VAL A 191 5.70 -8.70 -5.21
N ARG A 192 5.04 -7.62 -4.81
CA ARG A 192 4.18 -6.83 -5.71
C ARG A 192 4.62 -5.38 -5.72
N ALA A 193 4.80 -4.83 -6.91
CA ALA A 193 5.01 -3.41 -7.13
C ALA A 193 3.74 -2.81 -7.71
N LYS A 194 3.21 -1.77 -7.07
CA LYS A 194 2.14 -0.92 -7.60
C LYS A 194 2.72 0.44 -7.94
N ILE A 195 2.75 0.74 -9.23
CA ILE A 195 3.35 1.95 -9.79
C ILE A 195 2.21 2.78 -10.38
N THR A 196 1.97 3.94 -9.80
CA THR A 196 0.84 4.82 -10.15
C THR A 196 1.39 6.11 -10.74
N TYR A 197 1.05 6.43 -11.99
CA TYR A 197 1.27 7.74 -12.59
C TYR A 197 -0.06 8.48 -12.68
N TYR A 198 -0.23 9.48 -11.82
CA TYR A 198 -1.48 10.24 -11.70
C TYR A 198 -1.16 11.72 -11.48
N GLN A 199 -1.78 12.61 -12.26
CA GLN A 199 -1.56 14.07 -12.19
C GLN A 199 -0.07 14.47 -12.14
N LYS A 200 0.74 13.92 -13.07
CA LYS A 200 2.19 14.12 -13.16
C LYS A 200 3.00 13.71 -11.93
N SER A 201 2.42 12.90 -11.04
CA SER A 201 3.15 12.27 -9.94
C SER A 201 3.27 10.77 -10.18
N LEU A 202 4.50 10.26 -10.10
CA LEU A 202 4.78 8.84 -10.08
C LEU A 202 4.95 8.38 -8.63
N THR A 203 4.12 7.45 -8.18
CA THR A 203 4.20 6.87 -6.83
C THR A 203 4.43 5.36 -6.94
N VAL A 204 5.35 4.84 -6.13
CA VAL A 204 5.66 3.41 -6.06
C VAL A 204 5.31 2.89 -4.66
N PHE A 205 4.51 1.84 -4.64
CA PHE A 205 4.21 1.05 -3.45
C PHE A 205 4.68 -0.39 -3.64
N ILE A 206 5.20 -1.00 -2.57
CA ILE A 206 5.72 -2.37 -2.57
C ILE A 206 4.99 -3.18 -1.51
N ASN A 207 4.43 -4.32 -1.90
CA ASN A 207 4.14 -5.41 -1.00
C ASN A 207 5.37 -6.32 -0.93
N ASN A 208 5.96 -6.43 0.25
CA ASN A 208 7.28 -7.06 0.44
C ASN A 208 7.24 -8.60 0.52
N GLY A 209 6.12 -9.24 0.18
CA GLY A 209 6.02 -10.69 0.02
C GLY A 209 6.05 -11.49 1.32
N PHE A 210 5.73 -10.87 2.47
CA PHE A 210 5.63 -11.56 3.76
C PHE A 210 4.24 -12.10 4.07
N THR A 211 3.21 -11.60 3.38
CA THR A 211 1.81 -12.00 3.56
C THR A 211 1.22 -12.49 2.23
N PRO A 212 0.22 -13.39 2.27
CA PRO A 212 -0.53 -13.78 1.07
C PRO A 212 -1.49 -12.68 0.60
N ASP A 213 -1.76 -11.67 1.44
CA ASP A 213 -2.61 -10.54 1.12
C ASP A 213 -1.97 -9.73 -0.01
N LYS A 214 -2.70 -9.61 -1.13
CA LYS A 214 -2.20 -8.92 -2.33
C LYS A 214 -2.22 -7.40 -2.18
N ASP A 215 -3.03 -6.89 -1.25
CA ASP A 215 -3.28 -5.46 -1.06
C ASP A 215 -2.45 -4.83 0.05
N ASP A 216 -1.59 -5.61 0.73
CA ASP A 216 -0.69 -5.13 1.79
C ASP A 216 0.52 -4.34 1.24
N TYR A 217 0.22 -3.20 0.63
CA TYR A 217 1.19 -2.30 0.02
C TYR A 217 1.77 -1.31 1.03
N GLU A 218 3.08 -1.12 0.97
CA GLU A 218 3.80 -0.09 1.73
C GLU A 218 4.37 0.96 0.80
N PHE A 219 4.33 2.21 1.24
CA PHE A 219 4.94 3.31 0.49
C PHE A 219 6.45 3.10 0.33
N CYS A 220 6.94 3.22 -0.91
CA CYS A 220 8.36 3.21 -1.23
C CYS A 220 8.86 4.62 -1.55
N THR A 221 8.38 5.20 -2.65
CA THR A 221 8.83 6.53 -3.08
C THR A 221 7.78 7.24 -3.94
N ARG A 222 7.92 8.56 -4.08
CA ARG A 222 7.07 9.42 -4.89
C ARG A 222 7.91 10.49 -5.56
N VAL A 223 7.72 10.65 -6.86
CA VAL A 223 8.33 11.70 -7.67
C VAL A 223 7.22 12.61 -8.17
N GLU A 224 7.30 13.89 -7.85
CA GLU A 224 6.34 14.90 -8.27
C GLU A 224 6.82 15.63 -9.53
N ASN A 225 5.88 16.19 -10.29
CA ASN A 225 6.16 16.93 -11.52
C ASN A 225 6.98 16.11 -12.55
N MET A 226 6.77 14.80 -12.57
CA MET A 226 7.47 13.91 -13.48
C MET A 226 6.87 13.99 -14.88
N ILE A 227 7.72 14.29 -15.86
CA ILE A 227 7.34 14.34 -17.27
C ILE A 227 7.83 13.05 -17.93
N ILE A 228 6.88 12.27 -18.43
CA ILE A 228 7.12 11.07 -19.24
C ILE A 228 6.45 11.27 -20.61
N PRO A 229 6.84 10.51 -21.65
CA PRO A 229 6.21 10.58 -22.96
C PRO A 229 4.70 10.32 -22.89
N ASP A 230 3.90 11.07 -23.68
CA ASP A 230 2.44 10.87 -23.75
C ASP A 230 2.07 9.50 -24.32
N THR A 231 2.97 8.92 -25.14
CA THR A 231 2.82 7.62 -25.74
C THR A 231 4.08 6.79 -25.49
N GLY A 232 3.91 5.56 -25.00
CA GLY A 232 5.03 4.69 -24.65
C GLY A 232 4.65 3.22 -24.54
N TYR A 233 5.62 2.39 -24.21
CA TYR A 233 5.48 0.95 -24.05
C TYR A 233 5.71 0.58 -22.60
N PHE A 234 4.85 -0.29 -22.05
CA PHE A 234 5.19 -1.00 -20.83
C PHE A 234 6.16 -2.12 -21.14
N GLY A 235 7.13 -2.31 -20.25
CA GLY A 235 8.11 -3.38 -20.32
C GLY A 235 8.57 -3.84 -18.96
N ILE A 236 9.14 -5.03 -18.92
CA ILE A 236 9.88 -5.55 -17.78
C ILE A 236 11.12 -6.29 -18.30
N SER A 237 12.25 -6.09 -17.65
CA SER A 237 13.51 -6.74 -18.03
C SER A 237 14.29 -7.18 -16.80
N ALA A 238 15.20 -8.13 -16.98
CA ALA A 238 16.13 -8.55 -15.93
C ALA A 238 17.47 -8.94 -16.54
N ALA A 239 18.51 -8.91 -15.72
CA ALA A 239 19.83 -9.39 -16.07
C ALA A 239 20.51 -10.11 -14.91
N THR A 240 21.51 -10.92 -15.24
CA THR A 240 22.42 -11.54 -14.29
C THR A 240 23.86 -11.26 -14.69
N GLY A 241 24.72 -10.99 -13.70
CA GLY A 241 26.15 -10.82 -13.88
C GLY A 241 26.95 -12.08 -13.53
N GLY A 242 27.94 -11.91 -12.65
CA GLY A 242 28.74 -13.02 -12.11
C GLY A 242 28.01 -13.83 -11.04
N LEU A 243 27.16 -13.16 -10.25
CA LEU A 243 26.09 -13.77 -9.47
C LEU A 243 24.82 -13.82 -10.31
N ALA A 244 23.91 -14.73 -9.99
CA ALA A 244 22.71 -14.94 -10.78
C ALA A 244 21.55 -15.41 -9.92
N ASP A 245 20.43 -14.69 -10.04
CA ASP A 245 19.14 -15.07 -9.50
C ASP A 245 18.16 -15.44 -10.63
N ASP A 246 17.17 -16.26 -10.30
CA ASP A 246 15.98 -16.43 -11.12
C ASP A 246 15.08 -15.20 -10.94
N HIS A 247 14.73 -14.56 -12.06
CA HIS A 247 13.86 -13.38 -12.09
C HIS A 247 12.55 -13.77 -12.77
N ASP A 248 11.52 -14.06 -11.98
CA ASP A 248 10.24 -14.58 -12.45
C ASP A 248 9.14 -13.50 -12.29
N VAL A 249 8.39 -13.21 -13.36
CA VAL A 249 7.20 -12.34 -13.30
C VAL A 249 5.93 -13.17 -13.47
N LEU A 250 5.02 -13.10 -12.50
CA LEU A 250 3.79 -13.88 -12.45
C LEU A 250 2.64 -13.13 -13.12
N SER A 251 2.61 -11.81 -12.98
CA SER A 251 1.61 -10.96 -13.63
C SER A 251 2.09 -9.54 -13.81
N PHE A 252 1.64 -8.91 -14.89
CA PHE A 252 1.75 -7.48 -15.15
C PHE A 252 0.34 -6.99 -15.49
N LEU A 253 -0.27 -6.19 -14.62
CA LEU A 253 -1.65 -5.71 -14.78
C LEU A 253 -1.65 -4.20 -14.91
N VAL A 254 -2.25 -3.70 -15.99
CA VAL A 254 -2.34 -2.26 -16.26
C VAL A 254 -3.78 -1.80 -16.10
N PHE A 255 -3.93 -0.67 -15.42
CA PHE A 255 -5.19 0.03 -15.24
C PHE A 255 -5.07 1.45 -15.75
N ARG A 256 -6.05 1.88 -16.54
CA ARG A 256 -6.26 3.28 -16.85
C ARG A 256 -6.98 3.95 -15.69
N LEU A 257 -6.51 5.11 -15.28
CA LEU A 257 -7.13 5.90 -14.23
C LEU A 257 -7.91 7.07 -14.85
N ALA A 258 -9.09 7.35 -14.30
CA ALA A 258 -9.87 8.54 -14.65
C ALA A 258 -10.02 9.43 -13.42
N GLU A 259 -9.98 10.74 -13.63
CA GLU A 259 -10.30 11.69 -12.57
C GLU A 259 -11.78 11.54 -12.15
N PRO A 260 -12.10 11.73 -10.86
CA PRO A 260 -13.47 11.72 -10.39
C PRO A 260 -14.36 12.67 -11.20
N GLY A 261 -15.49 12.17 -11.69
CA GLY A 261 -16.43 12.93 -12.52
C GLY A 261 -16.16 12.91 -14.03
N GLN A 262 -15.04 12.33 -14.49
CA GLN A 262 -14.82 12.05 -15.92
C GLN A 262 -15.24 10.62 -16.27
N ASN A 263 -16.14 10.48 -17.25
CA ASN A 263 -16.44 9.18 -17.84
C ASN A 263 -15.27 8.77 -18.75
N LEU A 264 -14.74 7.57 -18.55
CA LEU A 264 -13.74 7.02 -19.47
C LEU A 264 -14.32 6.90 -20.88
N PRO A 265 -13.52 7.17 -21.94
CA PRO A 265 -13.96 6.92 -23.31
C PRO A 265 -14.44 5.47 -23.44
N PRO A 266 -15.54 5.21 -24.17
CA PRO A 266 -15.97 3.85 -24.46
C PRO A 266 -14.79 3.06 -25.06
N PRO A 267 -14.65 1.76 -24.74
CA PRO A 267 -13.55 0.95 -25.26
C PRO A 267 -13.49 1.05 -26.79
N GLU A 268 -12.27 1.21 -27.33
CA GLU A 268 -11.99 1.61 -28.74
C GLU A 268 -12.38 0.56 -29.80
N LYS A 269 -13.13 -0.46 -29.39
CA LYS A 269 -13.95 -1.43 -30.11
C LYS A 269 -14.53 -2.31 -29.02
N GLU A 270 -15.82 -2.19 -28.74
CA GLU A 270 -16.49 -3.26 -27.99
C GLU A 270 -16.28 -4.55 -28.79
N ILE A 271 -15.76 -5.59 -28.13
CA ILE A 271 -15.76 -6.93 -28.70
C ILE A 271 -17.20 -7.17 -29.18
N PRO A 272 -17.43 -7.51 -30.47
CA PRO A 272 -18.77 -7.75 -30.98
C PRO A 272 -19.53 -8.67 -30.03
N LYS A 273 -20.80 -8.37 -29.75
CA LYS A 273 -21.58 -9.07 -28.73
C LYS A 273 -21.51 -10.60 -28.91
N GLU A 274 -21.55 -11.08 -30.14
CA GLU A 274 -21.38 -12.49 -30.50
C GLU A 274 -20.04 -13.09 -30.05
N GLU A 275 -18.95 -12.35 -30.18
CA GLU A 275 -17.62 -12.79 -29.79
C GLU A 275 -17.46 -12.75 -28.26
N LYS A 276 -18.07 -11.76 -27.59
CA LYS A 276 -18.16 -11.70 -26.13
C LYS A 276 -18.96 -12.87 -25.55
N ASP A 277 -20.11 -13.18 -26.15
CA ASP A 277 -20.96 -14.30 -25.76
C ASP A 277 -20.22 -15.64 -25.99
N LYS A 278 -19.46 -15.76 -27.09
CA LYS A 278 -18.60 -16.92 -27.34
C LYS A 278 -17.47 -17.07 -26.30
N TYR A 279 -16.78 -15.99 -25.94
CA TYR A 279 -15.75 -16.05 -24.89
C TYR A 279 -16.36 -16.39 -23.52
N GLN A 280 -17.57 -15.93 -23.23
CA GLN A 280 -18.31 -16.26 -22.01
C GLN A 280 -18.68 -17.75 -21.99
N GLU A 281 -19.18 -18.29 -23.09
CA GLU A 281 -19.50 -19.71 -23.25
C GLU A 281 -18.24 -20.59 -23.12
N GLU A 282 -17.13 -20.20 -23.76
CA GLU A 282 -15.83 -20.88 -23.64
C GLU A 282 -15.32 -20.86 -22.18
N PHE A 283 -15.47 -19.73 -21.49
CA PHE A 283 -15.09 -19.60 -20.07
C PHE A 283 -15.94 -20.50 -19.17
N GLU A 284 -17.25 -20.54 -19.37
CA GLU A 284 -18.16 -21.40 -18.61
C GLU A 284 -17.88 -22.89 -18.85
N ASN A 285 -17.64 -23.27 -20.10
CA ASN A 285 -17.30 -24.64 -20.46
C ASN A 285 -15.95 -25.06 -19.87
N PHE A 286 -14.95 -24.15 -19.92
CA PHE A 286 -13.66 -24.38 -19.28
C PHE A 286 -13.78 -24.54 -17.76
N GLN A 287 -14.60 -23.71 -17.11
CA GLN A 287 -14.85 -23.78 -15.67
C GLN A 287 -15.50 -25.12 -15.29
N GLN A 288 -16.51 -25.56 -16.05
CA GLN A 288 -17.17 -26.86 -15.84
C GLN A 288 -16.21 -28.04 -16.02
N GLU A 289 -15.36 -28.00 -17.05
CA GLU A 289 -14.32 -29.02 -17.27
C GLU A 289 -13.31 -29.06 -16.12
N LEU A 290 -12.90 -27.89 -15.60
CA LEU A 290 -12.00 -27.77 -14.46
C LEU A 290 -12.60 -28.37 -13.19
N ASP A 291 -13.87 -28.08 -12.91
CA ASP A 291 -14.58 -28.58 -11.73
C ASP A 291 -14.84 -30.09 -11.85
N LYS A 292 -15.19 -30.57 -13.05
CA LYS A 292 -15.31 -32.01 -13.33
C LYS A 292 -13.98 -32.75 -13.10
N ARG A 293 -12.86 -32.20 -13.58
CA ARG A 293 -11.53 -32.79 -13.35
C ARG A 293 -11.12 -32.76 -11.88
N LYS A 294 -11.47 -31.71 -11.14
CA LYS A 294 -11.27 -31.66 -9.69
C LYS A 294 -12.07 -32.76 -8.98
N GLU A 295 -13.32 -32.97 -9.39
CA GLU A 295 -14.15 -34.05 -8.83
C GLU A 295 -13.63 -35.45 -9.20
N GLU A 296 -13.20 -35.66 -10.45
CA GLU A 296 -12.58 -36.91 -10.90
C GLU A 296 -11.29 -37.19 -10.12
N PHE A 297 -10.44 -36.17 -9.98
CA PHE A 297 -9.22 -36.26 -9.17
C PHE A 297 -9.53 -36.59 -7.70
N GLN A 298 -10.55 -35.98 -7.09
CA GLN A 298 -10.97 -36.31 -5.72
C GLN A 298 -11.56 -37.72 -5.58
N LYS A 299 -12.24 -38.23 -6.61
CA LYS A 299 -12.78 -39.60 -6.62
C LYS A 299 -11.69 -40.65 -6.77
N GLU A 300 -10.67 -40.35 -7.58
CA GLU A 300 -9.52 -41.23 -7.80
C GLU A 300 -8.50 -41.21 -6.65
N HIS A 301 -8.50 -40.13 -5.86
CA HIS A 301 -7.59 -39.92 -4.73
C HIS A 301 -8.36 -39.58 -3.43
N PRO A 302 -9.14 -40.53 -2.86
CA PRO A 302 -9.90 -40.32 -1.63
C PRO A 302 -9.03 -40.05 -0.39
N ASP A 303 -7.74 -40.38 -0.47
CA ASP A 303 -6.67 -40.17 0.52
C ASP A 303 -6.08 -38.75 0.51
N VAL A 304 -6.39 -37.93 -0.50
CA VAL A 304 -5.89 -36.53 -0.65
C VAL A 304 -6.93 -35.51 -0.17
N GLN A 305 -8.05 -35.97 0.41
CA GLN A 305 -9.11 -35.09 0.91
C GLN A 305 -8.64 -34.30 2.14
N GLY A 306 -8.35 -33.00 1.93
CA GLY A 306 -8.06 -32.05 3.01
C GLY A 306 -6.60 -31.68 3.22
N GLN A 307 -5.66 -32.15 2.38
CA GLN A 307 -4.27 -31.66 2.41
C GLN A 307 -4.01 -30.72 1.22
N PRO A 308 -3.50 -29.49 1.45
CA PRO A 308 -2.96 -28.67 0.37
C PRO A 308 -1.82 -29.45 -0.30
N ILE A 309 -1.93 -29.68 -1.60
CA ILE A 309 -0.92 -30.41 -2.39
C ILE A 309 0.44 -29.68 -2.37
N GLU A 310 0.47 -28.40 -2.00
CA GLU A 310 1.69 -27.62 -1.75
C GLU A 310 2.61 -28.18 -0.64
N ASP A 311 2.10 -28.91 0.36
CA ASP A 311 2.91 -29.37 1.52
C ASP A 311 3.65 -30.70 1.27
N LEU A 312 3.43 -31.40 0.15
CA LEU A 312 3.94 -32.77 -0.05
C LEU A 312 5.41 -32.84 -0.51
N PHE A 313 6.04 -31.70 -0.81
CA PHE A 313 7.44 -31.63 -1.27
C PHE A 313 8.26 -30.57 -0.54
N GLU A 314 7.93 -30.25 0.71
CA GLU A 314 8.72 -29.32 1.51
C GLU A 314 9.87 -30.06 2.19
N SER A 315 11.13 -29.65 1.92
CA SER A 315 12.27 -30.22 2.64
C SER A 315 12.28 -29.73 4.09
N VAL A 316 12.89 -30.46 5.03
CA VAL A 316 12.99 -30.06 6.45
C VAL A 316 13.57 -28.64 6.59
N ASN A 317 14.48 -28.26 5.68
CA ASN A 317 15.08 -26.94 5.64
C ASN A 317 14.08 -25.84 5.19
N ASP A 318 13.19 -26.15 4.25
CA ASP A 318 12.15 -25.21 3.80
C ASP A 318 11.09 -24.98 4.89
N GLN A 319 10.76 -26.03 5.66
CA GLN A 319 9.83 -25.96 6.78
C GLN A 319 10.38 -25.12 7.95
N GLU A 320 11.67 -25.26 8.26
CA GLU A 320 12.37 -24.40 9.23
C GLU A 320 12.41 -22.94 8.77
N ILE A 321 12.70 -22.70 7.49
CA ILE A 321 12.68 -21.36 6.89
C ILE A 321 11.26 -20.76 6.98
N ARG A 322 10.22 -21.53 6.66
CA ARG A 322 8.82 -21.10 6.75
C ARG A 322 8.43 -20.71 8.16
N GLN A 323 8.75 -21.53 9.17
CA GLN A 323 8.46 -21.22 10.58
C GLN A 323 9.19 -19.96 11.05
N VAL A 324 10.44 -19.75 10.62
CA VAL A 324 11.19 -18.51 10.89
C VAL A 324 10.51 -17.32 10.23
N PHE A 325 10.10 -17.44 8.96
CA PHE A 325 9.39 -16.37 8.26
C PHE A 325 8.00 -16.08 8.81
N GLU A 326 7.24 -17.09 9.24
CA GLU A 326 5.95 -16.93 9.92
C GLU A 326 6.13 -16.21 11.26
N GLY A 327 7.14 -16.59 12.04
CA GLY A 327 7.51 -15.92 13.29
C GLY A 327 7.93 -14.46 13.06
N GLN A 328 8.77 -14.21 12.06
CA GLN A 328 9.20 -12.87 11.67
C GLN A 328 8.03 -12.03 11.15
N ASN A 329 7.14 -12.59 10.34
CA ASN A 329 5.97 -11.91 9.80
C ASN A 329 5.02 -11.50 10.93
N ARG A 330 4.82 -12.37 11.92
CA ARG A 330 4.04 -12.02 13.12
C ARG A 330 4.65 -10.85 13.88
N ILE A 331 5.97 -10.84 14.09
CA ILE A 331 6.67 -9.71 14.73
C ILE A 331 6.53 -8.43 13.89
N HIS A 332 6.70 -8.55 12.56
CA HIS A 332 6.59 -7.43 11.63
C HIS A 332 5.19 -6.81 11.64
N LEU A 333 4.14 -7.64 11.63
CA LEU A 333 2.74 -7.19 11.70
C LEU A 333 2.43 -6.47 13.02
N GLU A 334 2.91 -6.99 14.15
CA GLU A 334 2.77 -6.33 15.46
C GLU A 334 3.48 -4.97 15.48
N ILE A 335 4.68 -4.89 14.89
CA ILE A 335 5.41 -3.62 14.77
C ILE A 335 4.68 -2.63 13.86
N LYS A 336 4.14 -3.10 12.73
CA LYS A 336 3.36 -2.28 11.80
C LYS A 336 2.10 -1.73 12.47
N GLN A 337 1.42 -2.56 13.25
CA GLN A 337 0.27 -2.16 14.06
C GLN A 337 0.66 -1.12 15.12
N LEU A 338 1.77 -1.33 15.84
CA LEU A 338 2.33 -0.36 16.79
C LEU A 338 2.65 0.98 16.12
N ASN A 339 3.28 0.95 14.94
CA ASN A 339 3.62 2.17 14.19
C ASN A 339 2.36 2.91 13.74
N LYS A 340 1.33 2.19 13.28
CA LYS A 340 0.02 2.76 12.93
C LYS A 340 -0.67 3.38 14.16
N GLN A 341 -0.64 2.71 15.31
CA GLN A 341 -1.17 3.23 16.56
C GLN A 341 -0.43 4.48 17.04
N LEU A 342 0.91 4.48 16.96
CA LEU A 342 1.73 5.65 17.27
C LEU A 342 1.43 6.83 16.35
N ALA A 343 1.25 6.59 15.05
CA ALA A 343 0.87 7.63 14.09
C ALA A 343 -0.50 8.23 14.41
N MET A 344 -1.49 7.40 14.76
CA MET A 344 -2.82 7.87 15.19
C MET A 344 -2.74 8.70 16.47
N ILE A 345 -1.98 8.25 17.47
CA ILE A 345 -1.79 8.99 18.73
C ILE A 345 -1.08 10.34 18.49
N LEU A 346 -0.07 10.37 17.62
CA LEU A 346 0.63 11.62 17.26
C LEU A 346 -0.27 12.61 16.54
N ASP A 347 -1.14 12.12 15.65
CA ASP A 347 -2.10 12.98 14.94
C ASP A 347 -3.17 13.53 15.88
N GLU A 348 -3.68 12.70 16.78
CA GLU A 348 -4.63 13.11 17.82
C GLU A 348 -4.02 14.15 18.77
N GLN A 349 -2.78 13.94 19.23
CA GLN A 349 -2.06 14.92 20.05
C GLN A 349 -1.78 16.24 19.30
N ARG A 350 -1.40 16.20 18.02
CA ARG A 350 -1.28 17.41 17.18
C ARG A 350 -2.59 18.16 17.07
N ARG A 351 -3.70 17.45 16.88
CA ARG A 351 -5.03 18.03 16.80
C ARG A 351 -5.42 18.69 18.11
N TYR A 352 -5.19 18.02 19.25
CA TYR A 352 -5.40 18.61 20.58
C TYR A 352 -4.58 19.89 20.79
N VAL A 353 -3.28 19.88 20.44
CA VAL A 353 -2.41 21.05 20.55
C VAL A 353 -2.88 22.19 19.65
N SER A 354 -3.33 21.90 18.43
CA SER A 354 -3.86 22.91 17.52
C SER A 354 -5.13 23.58 18.07
N VAL A 355 -6.07 22.79 18.61
CA VAL A 355 -7.33 23.30 19.20
C VAL A 355 -7.04 24.15 20.44
N ILE A 356 -6.13 23.69 21.30
CA ILE A 356 -5.70 24.46 22.48
C ILE A 356 -5.04 25.77 22.04
N THR A 357 -4.12 25.74 21.08
CA THR A 357 -3.42 26.93 20.56
C THR A 357 -4.41 27.93 19.95
N GLU A 358 -5.42 27.45 19.21
CA GLU A 358 -6.44 28.29 18.60
C GLU A 358 -7.37 28.92 19.64
N GLU A 359 -7.78 28.16 20.66
CA GLU A 359 -8.63 28.65 21.75
C GLU A 359 -7.89 29.69 22.63
N ILE A 360 -6.58 29.53 22.79
CA ILE A 360 -5.70 30.49 23.46
C ILE A 360 -5.55 31.77 22.63
N SER A 361 -5.35 31.64 21.31
CA SER A 361 -5.27 32.78 20.40
C SER A 361 -6.58 33.57 20.36
N LYS A 362 -7.72 32.90 20.45
CA LYS A 362 -9.04 33.53 20.59
C LYS A 362 -9.19 34.27 21.91
N ARG A 363 -8.76 33.68 23.05
CA ARG A 363 -8.82 34.34 24.37
C ARG A 363 -7.87 35.54 24.51
N SER A 364 -6.69 35.52 23.88
CA SER A 364 -5.77 36.67 23.91
C SER A 364 -6.26 37.86 23.08
N SER A 365 -7.13 37.62 22.09
CA SER A 365 -7.75 38.68 21.29
C SER A 365 -8.94 39.40 21.95
N GLN A 366 -9.41 38.94 23.13
CA GLN A 366 -10.59 39.48 23.82
C GLN A 366 -10.36 39.99 25.26
N ALA A 367 -9.13 39.95 25.79
CA ALA A 367 -8.87 40.36 27.17
C ALA A 367 -8.34 41.81 27.27
N GLN A 368 -9.26 42.77 27.49
CA GLN A 368 -8.93 44.06 28.08
C GLN A 368 -9.07 43.95 29.61
N SER A 369 -7.97 44.24 30.32
CA SER A 369 -7.81 44.37 31.78
C SER A 369 -7.75 43.10 32.65
N GLY A 370 -6.65 43.00 33.42
CA GLY A 370 -6.65 42.45 34.78
C GLY A 370 -6.29 40.97 34.97
N GLN A 371 -4.99 40.70 35.22
CA GLN A 371 -4.41 39.51 35.85
C GLN A 371 -4.82 38.13 35.31
N ALA A 372 -3.99 37.57 34.41
CA ALA A 372 -4.06 36.17 33.99
C ALA A 372 -2.96 35.33 34.67
N PRO A 373 -3.22 34.03 34.94
CA PRO A 373 -2.23 33.06 35.40
C PRO A 373 -1.37 32.63 34.20
N THR A 374 -0.40 33.46 33.80
CA THR A 374 0.50 33.21 32.67
C THR A 374 1.46 32.03 32.92
N HIS A 375 1.85 31.80 34.17
CA HIS A 375 2.92 30.85 34.50
C HIS A 375 2.48 29.36 34.45
N GLU A 376 1.25 29.04 34.85
CA GLU A 376 0.69 27.67 34.74
C GLU A 376 0.39 27.30 33.27
N MET A 377 0.06 28.30 32.46
CA MET A 377 -0.25 28.12 31.05
C MET A 377 1.00 27.82 30.22
N GLU A 378 2.08 28.56 30.46
CA GLU A 378 3.37 28.37 29.81
C GLU A 378 3.99 27.02 30.21
N THR A 379 3.81 26.60 31.47
CA THR A 379 4.26 25.27 31.91
C THR A 379 3.47 24.14 31.25
N ILE A 380 2.16 24.27 31.00
CA ILE A 380 1.37 23.25 30.28
C ILE A 380 1.78 23.16 28.81
N ILE A 381 1.97 24.28 28.12
CA ILE A 381 2.41 24.30 26.72
C ILE A 381 3.82 23.71 26.61
N ASN A 382 4.73 24.10 27.49
CA ASN A 382 6.10 23.59 27.51
C ASN A 382 6.15 22.10 27.85
N THR A 383 5.32 21.61 28.78
CA THR A 383 5.24 20.16 29.07
C THR A 383 4.61 19.38 27.92
N GLN A 384 3.62 19.92 27.21
CA GLN A 384 3.05 19.24 26.03
C GLN A 384 4.01 19.24 24.83
N GLN A 385 4.73 20.35 24.58
CA GLN A 385 5.79 20.39 23.57
C GLN A 385 6.92 19.41 23.89
N GLU A 386 7.29 19.28 25.17
CA GLU A 386 8.28 18.31 25.62
C GLU A 386 7.78 16.86 25.49
N VAL A 387 6.49 16.60 25.72
CA VAL A 387 5.89 15.28 25.45
C VAL A 387 5.91 14.95 23.97
N LEU A 388 5.56 15.89 23.07
CA LEU A 388 5.67 15.70 21.63
C LEU A 388 7.12 15.47 21.17
N ARG A 389 8.08 16.17 21.77
CA ARG A 389 9.51 15.99 21.51
C ARG A 389 9.97 14.60 21.91
N ASN A 390 9.63 14.17 23.13
CA ASN A 390 9.93 12.83 23.62
C ASN A 390 9.23 11.73 22.80
N LEU A 391 8.00 11.93 22.33
CA LEU A 391 7.31 10.97 21.47
C LEU A 391 7.92 10.87 20.07
N ASN A 392 8.39 11.98 19.50
CA ASN A 392 9.15 11.97 18.25
C ASN A 392 10.51 11.28 18.44
N GLU A 393 11.22 11.54 19.54
CA GLU A 393 12.46 10.85 19.88
C GLU A 393 12.25 9.33 20.07
N VAL A 394 11.13 8.91 20.68
CA VAL A 394 10.75 7.49 20.78
C VAL A 394 10.43 6.89 19.41
N ARG A 395 9.70 7.61 18.55
CA ARG A 395 9.44 7.19 17.17
C ARG A 395 10.74 7.02 16.37
N ASP A 396 11.64 7.98 16.47
CA ASP A 396 12.91 7.98 15.74
C ASP A 396 13.88 6.93 16.29
N SER A 397 13.89 6.73 17.62
CA SER A 397 14.62 5.65 18.28
C SER A 397 14.08 4.28 17.89
N LEU A 398 12.75 4.09 17.87
CA LEU A 398 12.12 2.85 17.41
C LEU A 398 12.40 2.61 15.92
N SER A 399 12.32 3.65 15.09
CA SER A 399 12.69 3.57 13.66
C SER A 399 14.18 3.26 13.47
N GLY A 400 15.05 3.78 14.35
CA GLY A 400 16.49 3.50 14.36
C GLY A 400 16.79 2.07 14.77
N SER A 401 16.19 1.58 15.85
CA SER A 401 16.27 0.19 16.29
C SER A 401 15.70 -0.77 15.25
N LEU A 402 14.64 -0.38 14.52
CA LEU A 402 14.10 -1.17 13.41
C LEU A 402 15.11 -1.29 12.26
N LYS A 403 15.76 -0.18 11.90
CA LYS A 403 16.85 -0.19 10.91
C LYS A 403 18.02 -1.04 11.39
N GLN A 404 18.36 -1.00 12.68
CA GLN A 404 19.42 -1.83 13.26
C GLN A 404 19.07 -3.32 13.32
N LEU A 405 17.82 -3.69 13.59
CA LEU A 405 17.34 -5.07 13.49
C LEU A 405 17.37 -5.58 12.05
N ALA A 406 17.12 -4.70 11.07
CA ALA A 406 17.31 -5.00 9.66
C ALA A 406 18.81 -5.11 9.27
N MET A 407 19.71 -4.42 9.97
CA MET A 407 21.16 -4.41 9.73
C MET A 407 21.95 -5.46 10.54
N GLY A 408 21.37 -6.01 11.62
CA GLY A 408 22.02 -6.97 12.53
C GLY A 408 22.43 -8.31 11.89
N GLN A 409 22.02 -8.57 10.65
CA GLN A 409 22.49 -9.72 9.87
C GLN A 409 23.94 -9.59 9.35
N GLN A 410 24.62 -8.45 9.55
CA GLN A 410 25.90 -8.14 8.87
C GLN A 410 27.19 -8.40 9.67
N GLN A 411 27.16 -8.91 10.90
CA GLN A 411 28.40 -9.14 11.65
C GLN A 411 28.53 -10.56 12.20
N GLY A 412 28.85 -11.51 11.30
CA GLY A 412 29.29 -12.85 11.68
C GLY A 412 30.23 -13.40 10.60
N ASN A 413 31.54 -13.33 10.83
CA ASN A 413 32.54 -13.93 9.96
C ASN A 413 33.02 -15.26 10.56
N ALA A 414 33.00 -16.29 9.71
CA ALA A 414 33.71 -17.57 9.80
C ALA A 414 33.48 -18.50 11.03
N GLY A 415 32.68 -19.55 10.79
CA GLY A 415 32.94 -20.90 11.32
C GLY A 415 31.93 -21.47 12.31
N GLY A 416 31.20 -22.51 11.88
CA GLY A 416 30.68 -23.55 12.76
C GLY A 416 29.32 -23.32 13.43
N LEU A 417 28.33 -24.10 12.97
CA LEU A 417 27.19 -24.68 13.71
C LEU A 417 26.38 -23.79 14.70
N GLY A 418 25.17 -23.44 14.27
CA GLY A 418 23.92 -23.85 14.95
C GLY A 418 23.56 -23.31 16.34
N SER A 419 22.38 -22.69 16.42
CA SER A 419 21.53 -22.52 17.62
C SER A 419 21.90 -21.47 18.68
N TYR A 420 23.16 -21.09 18.88
CA TYR A 420 23.50 -20.14 19.97
C TYR A 420 23.29 -18.66 19.60
N GLU A 421 23.52 -18.30 18.34
CA GLU A 421 23.42 -16.91 17.85
C GLU A 421 21.97 -16.41 17.78
N THR A 422 21.02 -17.30 17.47
CA THR A 422 19.57 -17.00 17.45
C THR A 422 19.02 -16.71 18.85
N VAL A 423 19.57 -17.36 19.89
CA VAL A 423 19.16 -17.15 21.30
C VAL A 423 19.69 -15.81 21.83
N GLN A 424 20.89 -15.40 21.42
CA GLN A 424 21.42 -14.06 21.74
C GLN A 424 20.58 -12.95 21.10
N HIS A 425 20.19 -13.10 19.83
CA HIS A 425 19.28 -12.16 19.18
C HIS A 425 17.91 -12.05 19.88
N PHE A 426 17.35 -13.16 20.37
CA PHE A 426 16.10 -13.13 21.13
C PHE A 426 16.25 -12.46 22.50
N ASN A 427 17.39 -12.66 23.16
CA ASN A 427 17.69 -12.00 24.44
C ASN A 427 17.89 -10.49 24.26
N ASP A 428 18.56 -10.05 23.19
CA ASP A 428 18.71 -8.64 22.87
C ASP A 428 17.37 -7.98 22.53
N ILE A 429 16.52 -8.64 21.71
CA ILE A 429 15.17 -8.15 21.40
C ILE A 429 14.32 -8.03 22.68
N LYS A 430 14.41 -9.03 23.57
CA LYS A 430 13.73 -9.03 24.86
C LYS A 430 14.24 -7.89 25.76
N GLU A 431 15.54 -7.64 25.77
CA GLU A 431 16.16 -6.58 26.55
C GLU A 431 15.76 -5.18 26.03
N HIS A 432 15.75 -4.99 24.70
CA HIS A 432 15.26 -3.76 24.09
C HIS A 432 13.76 -3.54 24.31
N LEU A 433 12.92 -4.59 24.25
CA LEU A 433 11.51 -4.53 24.63
C LEU A 433 11.32 -4.17 26.09
N HIS A 434 12.19 -4.67 26.99
CA HIS A 434 12.17 -4.29 28.40
C HIS A 434 12.54 -2.82 28.61
N VAL A 435 13.49 -2.28 27.84
CA VAL A 435 13.84 -0.84 27.87
C VAL A 435 12.65 -0.01 27.40
N VAL A 436 12.00 -0.37 26.29
CA VAL A 436 10.80 0.33 25.78
C VAL A 436 9.65 0.27 26.77
N LYS A 437 9.36 -0.91 27.35
CA LYS A 437 8.36 -1.08 28.40
C LYS A 437 8.65 -0.19 29.61
N ARG A 438 9.91 -0.14 30.05
CA ARG A 438 10.33 0.66 31.21
C ARG A 438 10.21 2.17 30.91
N SER A 439 10.51 2.61 29.69
CA SER A 439 10.28 3.98 29.23
C SER A 439 8.78 4.35 29.17
N ILE A 440 7.94 3.43 28.70
CA ILE A 440 6.47 3.59 28.70
C ILE A 440 5.93 3.66 30.14
N GLU A 441 6.37 2.77 31.02
CA GLU A 441 6.00 2.78 32.45
C GLU A 441 6.45 4.09 33.12
N HIS A 442 7.60 4.64 32.74
CA HIS A 442 8.11 5.91 33.26
C HIS A 442 7.28 7.12 32.78
N ILE A 443 6.74 7.07 31.56
CA ILE A 443 5.80 8.07 31.02
C ILE A 443 4.44 7.95 31.73
N ILE A 444 3.95 6.73 31.92
CA ILE A 444 2.69 6.46 32.64
C ILE A 444 2.79 6.93 34.09
N GLN A 445 3.89 6.64 34.81
CA GLN A 445 4.08 7.11 36.18
C GLN A 445 4.18 8.63 36.30
N LYS A 446 4.70 9.33 35.28
CA LYS A 446 4.75 10.80 35.25
C LYS A 446 3.35 11.42 35.08
N ASN A 447 2.44 10.73 34.38
CA ASN A 447 1.04 11.15 34.18
C ASN A 447 0.14 10.95 35.42
N VAL A 448 0.51 10.10 36.39
CA VAL A 448 -0.34 9.80 37.57
C VAL A 448 -0.32 10.90 38.65
N LYS A 449 0.56 11.90 38.56
CA LYS A 449 0.65 13.00 39.54
C LYS A 449 -0.15 14.26 39.21
N VAL A 450 -1.02 14.25 38.20
CA VAL A 450 -1.92 15.37 37.93
C VAL A 450 -3.29 15.08 38.57
N LYS A 451 -3.45 15.46 39.84
CA LYS A 451 -4.77 15.52 40.46
C LYS A 451 -5.51 16.71 39.83
N CYS A 452 -6.47 16.43 38.97
CA CYS A 452 -7.34 17.46 38.39
C CYS A 452 -8.13 18.14 39.52
N PRO A 453 -8.31 19.48 39.50
CA PRO A 453 -9.21 20.15 40.43
C PRO A 453 -10.66 19.68 40.17
N GLU A 454 -11.42 19.44 41.24
CA GLU A 454 -12.85 19.10 41.14
C GLU A 454 -13.61 20.23 40.43
N LEU A 455 -14.32 19.87 39.36
CA LEU A 455 -15.17 20.78 38.62
C LEU A 455 -16.34 21.26 39.50
N PRO A 456 -16.67 22.57 39.52
CA PRO A 456 -17.94 23.01 40.07
C PRO A 456 -19.10 22.39 39.26
N PRO A 457 -20.24 22.05 39.91
CA PRO A 457 -21.34 21.38 39.24
C PRO A 457 -21.86 22.23 38.07
N LEU A 458 -21.71 21.72 36.86
CA LEU A 458 -22.25 22.34 35.66
C LEU A 458 -23.78 22.37 35.77
N THR A 459 -24.36 23.56 35.68
CA THR A 459 -25.81 23.72 35.62
C THR A 459 -26.28 23.18 34.27
N ALA A 460 -26.89 22.00 34.27
CA ALA A 460 -27.42 21.36 33.07
C ALA A 460 -28.42 22.29 32.38
N CYS A 461 -28.07 22.80 31.20
CA CYS A 461 -28.93 23.70 30.41
C CYS A 461 -30.12 22.98 29.75
N LEU A 462 -30.28 21.67 29.98
CA LEU A 462 -31.43 20.89 29.56
C LEU A 462 -31.66 19.78 30.60
N SER A 463 -32.81 19.79 31.25
CA SER A 463 -33.21 18.69 32.14
C SER A 463 -33.40 17.42 31.32
N THR A 464 -32.90 16.29 31.82
CA THR A 464 -33.04 14.95 31.22
C THR A 464 -34.50 14.65 30.85
N THR A 465 -35.44 15.15 31.65
CA THR A 465 -36.88 15.03 31.42
C THR A 465 -37.32 15.76 30.14
N HIS A 466 -36.79 16.96 29.89
CA HIS A 466 -37.14 17.74 28.69
C HIS A 466 -36.56 17.12 27.42
N PHE A 467 -35.36 16.54 27.50
CA PHE A 467 -34.74 15.81 26.40
C PHE A 467 -35.57 14.58 25.99
N VAL A 468 -36.01 13.79 26.97
CA VAL A 468 -36.83 12.59 26.72
C VAL A 468 -38.19 12.96 26.14
N ILE A 469 -38.84 14.00 26.64
CA ILE A 469 -40.12 14.48 26.09
C ILE A 469 -39.94 14.88 24.61
N PHE A 470 -38.86 15.59 24.28
CA PHE A 470 -38.59 16.01 22.90
C PHE A 470 -38.40 14.81 21.95
N ILE A 471 -37.64 13.80 22.35
CA ILE A 471 -37.45 12.57 21.57
C ILE A 471 -38.77 11.83 21.35
N VAL A 472 -39.61 11.73 22.39
CA VAL A 472 -40.92 11.07 22.28
C VAL A 472 -41.84 11.82 21.32
N VAL A 473 -41.93 13.14 21.43
CA VAL A 473 -42.74 13.97 20.53
C VAL A 473 -42.23 13.88 19.09
N GLN A 474 -40.91 13.97 18.88
CA GLN A 474 -40.31 13.86 17.55
C GLN A 474 -40.55 12.49 16.92
N SER A 475 -40.48 11.42 17.71
CA SER A 475 -40.78 10.05 17.25
C SER A 475 -42.26 9.91 16.86
N LEU A 476 -43.18 10.44 17.66
CA LEU A 476 -44.61 10.41 17.36
C LEU A 476 -44.97 11.19 16.10
N LEU A 477 -44.38 12.37 15.89
CA LEU A 477 -44.58 13.15 14.67
C LEU A 477 -44.02 12.45 13.43
N PHE A 478 -42.85 11.80 13.56
CA PHE A 478 -42.26 11.02 12.47
C PHE A 478 -43.12 9.81 12.10
N PHE A 479 -43.58 9.03 13.08
CA PHE A 479 -44.48 7.91 12.84
C PHE A 479 -45.85 8.37 12.27
N GLY A 480 -46.40 9.47 12.77
CA GLY A 480 -47.63 10.07 12.25
C GLY A 480 -47.48 10.50 10.78
N TYR A 481 -46.34 11.10 10.43
CA TYR A 481 -46.04 11.48 9.05
C TYR A 481 -45.90 10.27 8.12
N ILE A 482 -45.21 9.21 8.55
CA ILE A 482 -45.09 7.97 7.78
C ILE A 482 -46.47 7.32 7.57
N MET A 483 -47.32 7.27 8.60
CA MET A 483 -48.67 6.73 8.46
C MET A 483 -49.55 7.57 7.53
N TYR A 484 -49.46 8.90 7.61
CA TYR A 484 -50.18 9.80 6.71
C TYR A 484 -49.74 9.61 5.26
N LYS A 485 -48.43 9.54 5.01
CA LYS A 485 -47.87 9.30 3.68
C LYS A 485 -48.28 7.93 3.13
N SER A 486 -48.21 6.89 3.96
CA SER A 486 -48.66 5.54 3.60
C SER A 486 -50.15 5.48 3.25
N GLN A 487 -51.01 6.20 4.00
CA GLN A 487 -52.43 6.33 3.65
C GLN A 487 -52.66 7.08 2.33
N GLN A 488 -51.89 8.14 2.04
CA GLN A 488 -51.97 8.83 0.75
C GLN A 488 -51.55 7.92 -0.41
N GLU A 489 -50.47 7.16 -0.26
CA GLU A 489 -50.02 6.20 -1.28
C GLU A 489 -51.02 5.05 -1.47
N ALA A 490 -51.66 4.58 -0.40
CA ALA A 490 -52.72 3.57 -0.47
C ALA A 490 -54.03 4.12 -1.10
N ALA A 491 -54.35 5.39 -0.90
CA ALA A 491 -55.48 6.06 -1.53
C ALA A 491 -55.22 6.31 -3.04
N ALA A 492 -53.99 6.68 -3.41
CA ALA A 492 -53.59 6.89 -4.81
C ALA A 492 -53.65 5.59 -5.64
N LYS A 493 -53.37 4.43 -5.04
CA LYS A 493 -53.48 3.12 -5.69
C LYS A 493 -54.92 2.65 -5.95
N LYS A 494 -55.95 3.31 -5.40
CA LYS A 494 -57.37 3.00 -5.69
C LYS A 494 -57.92 3.74 -6.92
N PHE A 495 -57.13 4.60 -7.55
CA PHE A 495 -57.50 5.39 -8.73
C PHE A 495 -56.75 5.00 -10.01
N PHE A 496 -56.02 3.87 -10.00
CA PHE A 496 -55.40 3.26 -11.17
C PHE A 496 -55.94 1.86 -11.42
#